data_AF-A0A644XGB2-F1
#
_entry.id   AF-A0A644XGB2-F1
#
_cell.length_a   1.000
_cell.length_b   1.000
_cell.length_c   1.000
_cell.angle_alpha   90.00
_cell.angle_beta   90.00
_cell.angle_gamma   90.00
#
_symmetry.space_group_name_H-M   'P 1'
#
loop_
_entity.id
_entity.type
_entity.pdbx_description
1 polymer ?
#
loop_
_entity_poly.entity_id
_entity_poly.type
_entity_poly.pdbx_seq_one_letter_code
_entity_poly.pdbx_strand_id
1 'polypeptide(L)'
;MYCSHCGSPVQPNARFCVSCGTKVTLSASTPQPVNSSEPDENQDAVYAWGASNPDMKGLVPVRMKHVPPTDRKIVEAATIDVSGGPQLYDRVIKSQSAKAGYSVPIVFAIVAATLCAGGFAVNEPGLAWGSLAAALFLLFLGIVLASGRRKAFRLGFDWKTNTIWAMLDGKKPSYLGNASCITGLSINKNTTVTSRVANIGSSTNRVYTTVNDKKHSWQLVVSKSNNTHIPLFAFYSAKDAYRVLQKAEALLAQQK
;
A
#
# COMPACT_ATOMS: atom_id res chain seq x y z
N MET A 1 12.66 -49.00 -31.41
CA MET A 1 13.86 -49.79 -31.02
C MET A 1 13.93 -51.05 -31.87
N TYR A 2 15.10 -51.65 -32.05
CA TYR A 2 15.28 -52.86 -32.87
C TYR A 2 15.68 -54.04 -31.98
N CYS A 3 15.23 -55.25 -32.33
CA CYS A 3 15.59 -56.46 -31.60
C CYS A 3 17.10 -56.74 -31.74
N SER A 4 17.80 -56.97 -30.64
CA SER A 4 19.24 -57.30 -30.64
C SER A 4 19.55 -58.67 -31.25
N HIS A 5 18.55 -59.55 -31.40
CA HIS A 5 18.74 -60.91 -31.94
C HIS A 5 18.46 -61.00 -33.45
N CYS A 6 17.43 -60.33 -33.96
CA CYS A 6 17.01 -60.45 -35.38
C CYS A 6 16.94 -59.11 -36.13
N GLY A 7 17.15 -57.98 -35.47
CA GLY A 7 17.13 -56.66 -36.10
C GLY A 7 15.74 -56.11 -36.46
N SER A 8 14.65 -56.85 -36.21
CA SER A 8 13.29 -56.37 -36.51
C SER A 8 12.85 -55.21 -35.60
N PRO A 9 12.03 -54.26 -36.07
CA PRO A 9 11.53 -53.17 -35.25
C PRO A 9 10.57 -53.67 -34.16
N VAL A 10 10.75 -53.17 -32.93
CA VAL A 10 9.99 -53.55 -31.74
C VAL A 10 9.34 -52.31 -31.11
N GLN A 11 8.07 -52.43 -30.72
CA GLN A 11 7.30 -51.38 -30.05
C GLN A 11 7.81 -51.10 -28.63
N PRO A 12 7.82 -49.82 -28.17
CA PRO A 12 8.51 -49.35 -26.96
C PRO A 12 8.12 -49.97 -25.60
N ASN A 13 7.25 -50.99 -25.53
CA ASN A 13 6.90 -51.73 -24.31
C ASN A 13 6.71 -53.25 -24.54
N ALA A 14 7.14 -53.77 -25.69
CA ALA A 14 6.97 -55.19 -25.99
C ALA A 14 7.94 -56.05 -25.17
N ARG A 15 7.41 -57.07 -24.48
CA ARG A 15 8.20 -58.01 -23.65
C ARG A 15 8.96 -59.05 -24.48
N PHE A 16 8.50 -59.32 -25.70
CA PHE A 16 9.08 -60.29 -26.63
C PHE A 16 9.05 -59.73 -28.05
N CYS A 17 10.04 -60.09 -28.88
CA CYS A 17 10.02 -59.77 -30.30
C CYS A 17 8.99 -60.64 -31.02
N VAL A 18 8.08 -60.01 -31.78
CA VAL A 18 7.03 -60.72 -32.52
C VAL A 18 7.60 -61.55 -33.69
N SER A 19 8.78 -61.19 -34.18
CA SER A 19 9.41 -61.83 -35.35
C SER A 19 10.27 -63.04 -35.00
N CYS A 20 10.89 -63.09 -33.82
CA CYS A 20 11.79 -64.20 -33.46
C CYS A 20 11.53 -64.81 -32.08
N GLY A 21 10.56 -64.30 -31.32
CA GLY A 21 10.19 -64.81 -30.00
C GLY A 21 11.17 -64.47 -28.86
N THR A 22 12.31 -63.83 -29.14
CA THR A 22 13.32 -63.50 -28.14
C THR A 22 12.80 -62.45 -27.15
N LYS A 23 13.02 -62.70 -25.85
CA LYS A 23 12.65 -61.77 -24.77
C LYS A 23 13.46 -60.48 -24.87
N VAL A 24 12.78 -59.35 -24.80
CA VAL A 24 13.41 -58.02 -24.86
C VAL A 24 13.69 -57.57 -23.44
N THR A 25 14.96 -57.53 -23.05
CA THR A 25 15.40 -56.94 -21.78
C THR A 25 15.34 -55.42 -21.91
N LEU A 26 14.26 -54.83 -21.42
CA LEU A 26 14.13 -53.38 -21.26
C LEU A 26 15.19 -52.93 -20.26
N SER A 27 16.29 -52.36 -20.75
CA SER A 27 17.20 -51.59 -19.90
C SER A 27 16.46 -50.30 -19.58
N ALA A 28 15.78 -50.30 -18.43
CA ALA A 28 15.12 -49.12 -17.89
C ALA A 28 16.19 -48.06 -17.59
N SER A 29 16.34 -47.09 -18.50
CA SER A 29 16.84 -45.78 -18.11
C SER A 29 15.75 -45.16 -17.23
N THR A 30 15.84 -45.45 -15.94
CA THR A 30 15.12 -44.82 -14.84
C THR A 30 15.06 -43.30 -15.06
N PRO A 31 13.88 -42.65 -14.94
CA PRO A 31 13.83 -41.21 -14.77
C PRO A 31 14.58 -40.88 -13.47
N GLN A 32 15.76 -40.29 -13.60
CA GLN A 32 16.53 -39.83 -12.46
C GLN A 32 15.72 -38.79 -11.68
N PRO A 33 15.84 -38.78 -10.34
CA PRO A 33 15.17 -37.82 -9.49
C PRO A 33 15.66 -36.42 -9.85
N VAL A 34 14.71 -35.49 -10.01
CA VAL A 34 14.96 -34.07 -10.23
C VAL A 34 15.68 -33.53 -8.99
N ASN A 35 17.00 -33.56 -9.04
CA ASN A 35 17.85 -32.99 -8.02
C ASN A 35 18.02 -31.51 -8.33
N SER A 36 17.62 -30.71 -7.35
CA SER A 36 17.90 -29.30 -7.12
C SER A 36 19.21 -28.84 -7.77
N SER A 37 19.12 -28.19 -8.92
CA SER A 37 20.17 -27.32 -9.43
C SER A 37 19.87 -25.90 -8.96
N GLU A 38 20.86 -25.28 -8.33
CA GLU A 38 20.97 -23.85 -8.10
C GLU A 38 20.53 -23.05 -9.34
N PRO A 39 19.92 -21.87 -9.17
CA PRO A 39 19.47 -21.06 -10.28
C PRO A 39 20.67 -20.65 -11.13
N ASP A 40 20.69 -21.15 -12.37
CA ASP A 40 21.61 -20.77 -13.43
C ASP A 40 21.47 -19.25 -13.69
N GLU A 41 22.50 -18.49 -13.29
CA GLU A 41 22.58 -17.03 -13.36
C GLU A 41 22.67 -16.50 -14.82
N ASN A 42 22.68 -17.39 -15.81
CA ASN A 42 22.94 -17.01 -17.21
C ASN A 42 21.97 -17.64 -18.22
N GLN A 43 20.72 -17.84 -17.82
CA GLN A 43 19.61 -17.76 -18.77
C GLN A 43 18.94 -16.41 -18.55
N ASP A 44 19.15 -15.50 -19.50
CA ASP A 44 18.23 -14.41 -19.79
C ASP A 44 16.85 -15.04 -19.95
N ALA A 45 16.15 -15.19 -18.83
CA ALA A 45 14.76 -15.49 -18.81
C ALA A 45 14.11 -14.34 -19.57
N VAL A 46 13.80 -14.62 -20.83
CA VAL A 46 12.82 -13.92 -21.64
C VAL A 46 11.47 -14.14 -20.94
N TYR A 47 11.35 -13.66 -19.71
CA TYR A 47 10.09 -13.42 -19.06
C TYR A 47 9.36 -12.48 -20.01
N ALA A 48 8.15 -12.87 -20.41
CA ALA A 48 7.29 -12.08 -21.28
C ALA A 48 6.83 -10.79 -20.58
N TRP A 49 7.77 -9.93 -20.23
CA TRP A 49 7.59 -8.51 -19.98
C TRP A 49 7.08 -7.91 -21.29
N GLY A 50 5.76 -7.82 -21.42
CA GLY A 50 5.08 -7.52 -22.69
C GLY A 50 4.11 -8.59 -23.18
N ALA A 51 3.79 -9.62 -22.37
CA ALA A 51 2.68 -10.53 -22.65
C ALA A 51 1.38 -9.78 -22.96
N SER A 52 0.46 -10.43 -23.69
CA SER A 52 -0.90 -9.96 -24.03
C SER A 52 -1.77 -9.56 -22.83
N ASN A 53 -1.28 -9.70 -21.60
CA ASN A 53 -1.96 -9.24 -20.39
C ASN A 53 -1.97 -7.69 -20.33
N PRO A 54 -3.15 -7.06 -20.23
CA PRO A 54 -3.27 -5.60 -20.22
C PRO A 54 -2.48 -4.90 -19.11
N ASP A 55 -2.29 -5.54 -17.94
CA ASP A 55 -1.58 -4.93 -16.80
C ASP A 55 -0.05 -4.87 -16.99
N MET A 56 0.45 -5.60 -17.98
CA MET A 56 1.86 -5.82 -18.28
C MET A 56 2.32 -5.13 -19.56
N LYS A 57 1.37 -4.64 -20.36
CA LYS A 57 1.64 -4.11 -21.69
C LYS A 57 2.53 -2.87 -21.64
N GLY A 58 3.70 -2.97 -22.27
CA GLY A 58 4.68 -1.89 -22.34
C GLY A 58 5.51 -1.66 -21.08
N LEU A 59 5.35 -2.49 -20.04
CA LEU A 59 6.18 -2.41 -18.84
C LEU A 59 7.51 -3.15 -19.03
N VAL A 60 8.59 -2.48 -18.67
CA VAL A 60 9.95 -3.04 -18.67
C VAL A 60 10.44 -3.12 -17.22
N PRO A 61 10.99 -4.27 -16.77
CA PRO A 61 11.54 -4.39 -15.42
C PRO A 61 12.81 -3.54 -15.34
N VAL A 62 12.81 -2.59 -14.41
CA VAL A 62 13.97 -1.74 -14.12
C VAL A 62 14.82 -2.37 -13.02
N ARG A 63 14.21 -3.21 -12.19
CA ARG A 63 14.81 -3.82 -11.00
C ARG A 63 14.46 -5.30 -10.95
N MET A 64 15.35 -6.11 -10.37
CA MET A 64 15.16 -7.55 -10.17
C MET A 64 14.59 -8.25 -11.42
N LYS A 65 15.33 -8.17 -12.54
CA LYS A 65 14.89 -8.66 -13.87
C LYS A 65 14.53 -10.15 -13.88
N HIS A 66 15.11 -10.92 -12.97
CA HIS A 66 14.86 -12.35 -12.80
C HIS A 66 13.50 -12.67 -12.14
N VAL A 67 12.82 -11.68 -11.56
CA VAL A 67 11.53 -11.93 -10.89
C VAL A 67 10.41 -11.89 -11.94
N PRO A 68 9.55 -12.93 -12.00
CA PRO A 68 8.47 -12.96 -12.96
C PRO A 68 7.47 -11.83 -12.69
N PRO A 69 6.78 -11.37 -13.73
CA PRO A 69 5.71 -10.41 -13.57
C PRO A 69 4.51 -11.00 -12.86
N THR A 70 3.78 -10.16 -12.15
CA THR A 70 2.64 -10.60 -11.37
C THR A 70 1.33 -10.22 -12.04
N ASP A 71 0.41 -11.19 -12.08
CA ASP A 71 -0.95 -10.97 -12.54
C ASP A 71 -1.80 -10.40 -11.41
N ARG A 72 -2.42 -9.25 -11.66
CA ARG A 72 -3.35 -8.60 -10.73
C ARG A 72 -4.48 -9.52 -10.31
N LYS A 73 -5.01 -10.37 -11.20
CA LYS A 73 -6.10 -11.28 -10.85
C LYS A 73 -5.68 -12.28 -9.78
N ILE A 74 -4.43 -12.73 -9.85
CA ILE A 74 -3.86 -13.64 -8.85
C ILE A 74 -3.65 -12.90 -7.53
N VAL A 75 -3.19 -11.65 -7.55
CA VAL A 75 -2.93 -10.85 -6.33
C VAL A 75 -4.20 -10.30 -5.68
N GLU A 76 -5.23 -9.98 -6.45
CA GLU A 76 -6.51 -9.56 -5.85
C GLU A 76 -7.25 -10.77 -5.27
N ALA A 77 -7.05 -11.97 -5.83
CA ALA A 77 -7.58 -13.22 -5.31
C ALA A 77 -6.75 -13.80 -4.14
N ALA A 78 -5.43 -13.59 -4.14
CA ALA A 78 -4.52 -13.99 -3.08
C ALA A 78 -4.36 -12.87 -2.05
N THR A 79 -4.51 -13.15 -0.76
CA THR A 79 -4.20 -12.15 0.26
C THR A 79 -2.72 -11.75 0.12
N ILE A 80 -2.43 -10.48 -0.21
CA ILE A 80 -1.06 -9.94 -0.22
C ILE A 80 -0.37 -10.37 1.07
N ASP A 81 0.76 -11.05 0.96
CA ASP A 81 1.46 -11.53 2.13
C ASP A 81 2.14 -10.36 2.84
N VAL A 82 1.49 -9.89 3.91
CA VAL A 82 2.00 -8.81 4.76
C VAL A 82 2.85 -9.35 5.91
N SER A 83 3.07 -10.68 5.99
CA SER A 83 3.74 -11.33 7.12
C SER A 83 5.20 -10.95 7.28
N GLY A 84 5.89 -10.65 6.17
CA GLY A 84 7.26 -10.13 6.16
C GLY A 84 7.42 -8.74 6.80
N GLY A 85 6.32 -8.10 7.19
CA GLY A 85 6.30 -6.78 7.80
C GLY A 85 6.49 -5.65 6.78
N PRO A 86 6.06 -4.43 7.13
CA PRO A 86 6.29 -3.27 6.28
C PRO A 86 7.76 -2.86 6.31
N GLN A 87 8.35 -2.65 5.14
CA GLN A 87 9.69 -2.08 5.02
C GLN A 87 9.70 -0.58 5.38
N LEU A 88 8.57 0.10 5.23
CA LEU A 88 8.39 1.49 5.66
C LEU A 88 7.18 1.61 6.58
N TYR A 89 7.42 2.22 7.75
CA TYR A 89 6.41 2.54 8.74
C TYR A 89 6.45 4.03 9.10
N ASP A 90 5.30 4.71 9.08
CA ASP A 90 5.17 6.11 9.51
C ASP A 90 3.78 6.41 10.10
N ARG A 91 3.65 7.42 10.97
CA ARG A 91 2.36 7.84 11.55
C ARG A 91 1.82 9.08 10.86
N VAL A 92 0.76 8.90 10.09
CA VAL A 92 0.18 9.96 9.23
C VAL A 92 -1.24 10.32 9.66
N ILE A 93 -1.67 11.55 9.35
CA ILE A 93 -3.03 12.01 9.65
C ILE A 93 -4.05 11.25 8.81
N LYS A 94 -5.06 10.66 9.47
CA LYS A 94 -6.09 9.81 8.84
C LYS A 94 -7.01 10.55 7.85
N SER A 95 -7.40 11.78 8.17
CA SER A 95 -8.37 12.56 7.39
C SER A 95 -8.29 14.06 7.68
N GLN A 96 -8.90 14.88 6.83
CA GLN A 96 -9.07 16.32 7.09
C GLN A 96 -9.82 16.58 8.41
N SER A 97 -10.90 15.84 8.66
CA SER A 97 -11.69 16.02 9.89
C SER A 97 -10.88 15.70 11.15
N ALA A 98 -9.98 14.71 11.08
CA ALA A 98 -9.07 14.39 12.18
C ALA A 98 -8.12 15.56 12.49
N LYS A 99 -7.80 16.42 11.52
CA LYS A 99 -6.97 17.60 11.75
C LYS A 99 -7.67 18.66 12.61
N ALA A 100 -8.99 18.80 12.53
CA ALA A 100 -9.74 19.85 13.24
C ALA A 100 -10.44 19.37 14.52
N GLY A 101 -10.72 18.07 14.67
CA GLY A 101 -11.59 17.57 15.76
C GLY A 101 -11.13 17.86 17.21
N TYR A 102 -9.85 18.20 17.42
CA TYR A 102 -9.28 18.47 18.74
C TYR A 102 -9.16 19.97 19.08
N SER A 103 -9.30 20.86 18.09
CA SER A 103 -9.16 22.30 18.34
C SER A 103 -10.34 22.85 19.14
N VAL A 104 -11.54 22.29 18.93
CA VAL A 104 -12.76 22.68 19.64
C VAL A 104 -12.61 22.54 21.16
N PRO A 105 -12.31 21.35 21.73
CA PRO A 105 -12.16 21.22 23.18
C PRO A 105 -11.00 22.06 23.73
N ILE A 106 -9.92 22.27 22.97
CA ILE A 106 -8.81 23.15 23.41
C ILE A 106 -9.27 24.61 23.52
N VAL A 107 -10.01 25.13 22.53
CA VAL A 107 -10.54 26.49 22.58
C VAL A 107 -11.50 26.65 23.77
N PHE A 108 -12.40 25.70 23.98
CA PHE A 108 -13.29 25.72 25.13
C PHE A 108 -12.54 25.59 26.47
N ALA A 109 -11.44 24.83 26.51
CA ALA A 109 -10.58 24.74 27.69
C ALA A 109 -9.94 26.11 28.01
N ILE A 110 -9.50 26.86 27.00
CA ILE A 110 -8.95 28.22 27.17
C ILE A 110 -10.03 29.18 27.68
N VAL A 111 -11.25 29.11 27.11
CA VAL A 111 -12.38 29.93 27.58
C VAL A 111 -12.72 29.60 29.04
N ALA A 112 -12.79 28.30 29.39
CA ALA A 112 -13.05 27.86 30.76
C ALA A 112 -11.93 28.30 31.73
N ALA A 113 -10.66 28.24 31.32
CA ALA A 113 -9.55 28.74 32.11
C ALA A 113 -9.62 30.27 32.32
N THR A 114 -10.09 31.01 31.31
CA THR A 114 -10.30 32.46 31.42
C THR A 114 -11.43 32.78 32.40
N LEU A 115 -12.53 32.03 32.37
CA LEU A 115 -13.62 32.15 33.34
C LEU A 115 -13.18 31.80 34.77
N CYS A 116 -12.28 30.82 34.91
CA CYS A 116 -11.67 30.46 36.18
C CYS A 116 -10.90 31.62 36.81
N ALA A 117 -10.04 32.28 36.01
CA ALA A 117 -9.32 33.47 36.47
C ALA A 117 -10.29 34.60 36.88
N GLY A 118 -11.37 34.80 36.13
CA GLY A 118 -12.42 35.76 36.48
C GLY A 118 -13.12 35.42 37.79
N GLY A 119 -13.48 34.16 38.01
CA GLY A 119 -14.11 33.69 39.25
C GLY A 119 -13.25 33.94 40.49
N PHE A 120 -11.94 33.73 40.39
CA PHE A 120 -11.01 34.09 41.47
C PHE A 120 -10.93 35.60 41.70
N ALA A 121 -10.97 36.41 40.63
CA ALA A 121 -10.90 37.87 40.74
C ALA A 121 -12.14 38.47 41.44
N VAL A 122 -13.31 37.84 41.31
CA VAL A 122 -14.57 38.30 41.94
C VAL A 122 -14.87 37.60 43.28
N ASN A 123 -13.94 36.81 43.83
CA ASN A 123 -14.14 36.02 45.06
C ASN A 123 -15.35 35.07 45.02
N GLU A 124 -15.65 34.49 43.85
CA GLU A 124 -16.67 33.44 43.71
C GLU A 124 -16.00 32.07 43.55
N PRO A 125 -15.64 31.38 44.65
CA PRO A 125 -14.86 30.14 44.59
C PRO A 125 -15.59 29.01 43.86
N GLY A 126 -16.92 28.97 43.90
CA GLY A 126 -17.71 27.97 43.18
C GLY A 126 -17.55 28.07 41.66
N LEU A 127 -17.61 29.29 41.12
CA LEU A 127 -17.39 29.56 39.70
C LEU A 127 -15.94 29.25 39.29
N ALA A 128 -14.98 29.64 40.12
CA ALA A 128 -13.55 29.40 39.88
C ALA A 128 -13.21 27.91 39.80
N TRP A 129 -13.59 27.12 40.81
CA TRP A 129 -13.30 25.68 40.83
C TRP A 129 -14.09 24.91 39.77
N GLY A 130 -15.35 25.27 39.52
CA GLY A 130 -16.16 24.64 38.48
C GLY A 130 -15.58 24.83 37.07
N SER A 131 -15.14 26.05 36.76
CA SER A 131 -14.53 26.36 35.46
C SER A 131 -13.12 25.78 35.32
N LEU A 132 -12.34 25.68 36.40
CA LEU A 132 -11.07 24.95 36.40
C LEU A 132 -11.26 23.46 36.05
N ALA A 133 -12.21 22.79 36.71
CA ALA A 133 -12.52 21.39 36.45
C ALA A 133 -12.96 21.18 34.99
N ALA A 134 -13.81 22.06 34.46
CA ALA A 134 -14.22 22.05 33.06
C ALA A 134 -13.03 22.23 32.11
N ALA A 135 -12.12 23.18 32.40
CA ALA A 135 -10.93 23.43 31.58
C ALA A 135 -10.01 22.20 31.52
N LEU A 136 -9.73 21.57 32.68
CA LEU A 136 -8.90 20.37 32.75
C LEU A 136 -9.54 19.19 32.01
N PHE A 137 -10.84 18.98 32.18
CA PHE A 137 -11.57 17.93 31.47
C PHE A 137 -11.52 18.12 29.95
N LEU A 138 -11.76 19.35 29.46
CA LEU A 138 -11.70 19.66 28.04
C LEU A 138 -10.29 19.52 27.47
N LEU A 139 -9.27 19.90 28.22
CA LEU A 139 -7.87 19.70 27.83
C LEU A 139 -7.55 18.21 27.72
N PHE A 140 -7.95 17.41 28.71
CA PHE A 140 -7.81 15.95 28.69
C PHE A 140 -8.53 15.34 27.48
N LEU A 141 -9.80 15.72 27.24
CA LEU A 141 -10.56 15.27 26.08
C LEU A 141 -9.86 15.66 24.77
N GLY A 142 -9.31 16.87 24.68
CA GLY A 142 -8.50 17.33 23.56
C GLY A 142 -7.28 16.44 23.30
N ILE A 143 -6.56 16.02 24.35
CA ILE A 143 -5.42 15.09 24.27
C ILE A 143 -5.87 13.69 23.80
N VAL A 144 -6.95 13.16 24.38
CA VAL A 144 -7.48 11.84 24.03
C VAL A 144 -7.91 11.81 22.57
N LEU A 145 -8.70 12.79 22.12
CA LEU A 145 -9.09 12.93 20.72
C LEU A 145 -7.88 13.15 19.82
N ALA A 146 -6.87 13.87 20.31
CA ALA A 146 -5.66 14.12 19.56
C ALA A 146 -4.85 12.84 19.27
N SER A 147 -4.87 11.86 20.19
CA SER A 147 -4.12 10.61 20.07
C SER A 147 -4.61 9.72 18.91
N GLY A 148 -5.92 9.73 18.64
CA GLY A 148 -6.56 8.93 17.59
C GLY A 148 -6.42 9.48 16.16
N ARG A 149 -5.84 10.68 15.99
CA ARG A 149 -5.76 11.39 14.70
C ARG A 149 -4.78 10.75 13.72
N ARG A 150 -3.75 10.11 14.25
CA ARG A 150 -2.68 9.50 13.45
C ARG A 150 -2.88 8.00 13.37
N LYS A 151 -2.76 7.45 12.16
CA LYS A 151 -2.75 6.01 11.89
C LYS A 151 -1.41 5.63 11.32
N ALA A 152 -0.97 4.39 11.55
CA ALA A 152 0.24 3.95 10.87
C ALA A 152 -0.06 3.75 9.39
N PHE A 153 0.77 4.38 8.58
CA PHE A 153 0.95 4.11 7.19
C PHE A 153 2.09 3.11 7.03
N ARG A 154 1.84 2.12 6.20
CA ARG A 154 2.75 1.02 5.92
C ARG A 154 2.90 0.90 4.42
N LEU A 155 4.14 0.77 3.97
CA LEU A 155 4.49 0.53 2.58
C LEU A 155 5.50 -0.62 2.55
N GLY A 156 5.32 -1.54 1.60
CA GLY A 156 6.22 -2.67 1.43
C GLY A 156 6.28 -3.14 -0.01
N PHE A 157 7.38 -3.82 -0.30
CA PHE A 157 7.68 -4.51 -1.54
C PHE A 157 7.80 -5.99 -1.20
N ASP A 158 6.95 -6.81 -1.80
CA ASP A 158 7.06 -8.26 -1.75
C ASP A 158 7.66 -8.73 -3.08
N TRP A 159 8.95 -9.10 -3.02
CA TRP A 159 9.68 -9.56 -4.20
C TRP A 159 9.35 -11.01 -4.58
N LYS A 160 8.82 -11.82 -3.67
CA LYS A 160 8.37 -13.18 -3.98
C LYS A 160 7.20 -13.14 -4.95
N THR A 161 6.30 -12.18 -4.75
CA THR A 161 5.17 -11.92 -5.63
C THR A 161 5.35 -10.70 -6.51
N ASN A 162 6.56 -10.13 -6.60
CA ASN A 162 6.85 -8.91 -7.38
C ASN A 162 5.83 -7.77 -7.15
N THR A 163 5.28 -7.61 -5.96
CA THR A 163 4.20 -6.65 -5.69
C THR A 163 4.66 -5.50 -4.80
N ILE A 164 4.16 -4.30 -5.09
CA ILE A 164 4.18 -3.19 -4.15
C ILE A 164 2.80 -3.04 -3.52
N TRP A 165 2.79 -2.84 -2.20
CA TRP A 165 1.56 -2.65 -1.45
C TRP A 165 1.70 -1.50 -0.46
N ALA A 166 0.58 -0.83 -0.22
CA ALA A 166 0.46 0.19 0.80
C ALA A 166 -0.82 -0.02 1.60
N MET A 167 -0.77 0.32 2.89
CA MET A 167 -1.95 0.25 3.76
C MET A 167 -1.90 1.31 4.86
N LEU A 168 -3.10 1.64 5.35
CA LEU A 168 -3.27 2.25 6.66
C LEU A 168 -3.73 1.19 7.65
N ASP A 169 -3.33 1.32 8.91
CA ASP A 169 -3.86 0.49 10.00
C ASP A 169 -5.39 0.46 9.98
N GLY A 170 -5.95 -0.76 9.95
CA GLY A 170 -7.39 -1.02 9.89
C GLY A 170 -7.99 -0.99 8.49
N LYS A 171 -7.18 -0.88 7.43
CA LYS A 171 -7.61 -1.06 6.03
C LYS A 171 -6.89 -2.25 5.40
N LYS A 172 -7.52 -2.86 4.39
CA LYS A 172 -6.88 -3.88 3.56
C LYS A 172 -5.72 -3.25 2.77
N PRO A 173 -4.62 -3.99 2.54
CA PRO A 173 -3.55 -3.53 1.66
C PRO A 173 -4.09 -3.33 0.24
N SER A 174 -3.67 -2.25 -0.39
CA SER A 174 -3.97 -1.98 -1.79
C SER A 174 -2.80 -2.47 -2.64
N TYR A 175 -3.09 -3.31 -3.62
CA TYR A 175 -2.16 -3.68 -4.68
C TYR A 175 -1.96 -2.50 -5.62
N LEU A 176 -0.71 -2.22 -5.98
CA LEU A 176 -0.35 -1.01 -6.74
C LEU A 176 0.33 -1.33 -8.07
N GLY A 177 0.85 -2.55 -8.22
CA GLY A 177 1.50 -3.00 -9.46
C GLY A 177 2.76 -3.81 -9.19
N ASN A 178 3.43 -4.12 -10.30
CA ASN A 178 4.70 -4.85 -10.29
C ASN A 178 5.83 -3.97 -9.73
N ALA A 179 6.45 -4.44 -8.65
CA ALA A 179 7.52 -3.74 -7.92
C ALA A 179 8.75 -3.48 -8.79
N SER A 180 9.15 -4.45 -9.60
CA SER A 180 10.27 -4.38 -10.55
C SER A 180 10.13 -3.30 -11.62
N CYS A 181 8.91 -2.83 -11.91
CA CYS A 181 8.65 -1.82 -12.93
C CYS A 181 8.60 -0.39 -12.39
N ILE A 182 8.86 -0.19 -11.10
CA ILE A 182 8.78 1.12 -10.47
C ILE A 182 10.08 1.90 -10.73
N THR A 183 9.93 3.05 -11.39
CA THR A 183 11.04 3.97 -11.67
C THR A 183 11.24 4.98 -10.56
N GLY A 184 10.16 5.43 -9.92
CA GLY A 184 10.23 6.46 -8.89
C GLY A 184 8.90 6.71 -8.18
N LEU A 185 8.95 7.57 -7.17
CA LEU A 185 7.78 8.08 -6.45
C LEU A 185 7.75 9.60 -6.55
N SER A 186 6.56 10.19 -6.48
CA SER A 186 6.39 11.65 -6.45
C SER A 186 5.14 12.03 -5.66
N ILE A 187 5.02 13.31 -5.31
CA ILE A 187 3.84 13.85 -4.62
C ILE A 187 3.12 14.81 -5.55
N ASN A 188 1.84 14.53 -5.82
CA ASN A 188 0.95 15.46 -6.51
C ASN A 188 0.04 16.17 -5.49
N LYS A 189 -0.10 17.49 -5.60
CA LYS A 189 -0.99 18.29 -4.75
C LYS A 189 -2.34 18.45 -5.43
N ASN A 190 -3.37 17.82 -4.88
CA ASN A 190 -4.75 18.00 -5.32
C ASN A 190 -5.46 19.04 -4.45
N THR A 191 -6.20 19.94 -5.07
CA THR A 191 -7.04 20.92 -4.37
C THR A 191 -8.49 20.69 -4.75
N THR A 192 -9.30 20.25 -3.79
CA THR A 192 -10.74 20.08 -3.96
C THR A 192 -11.43 21.30 -3.39
N VAL A 193 -12.20 22.00 -4.20
CA VAL A 193 -13.04 23.12 -3.76
C VAL A 193 -14.46 22.58 -3.59
N THR A 194 -14.99 22.65 -2.38
CA THR A 194 -16.39 22.33 -2.11
C THR A 194 -17.15 23.59 -1.77
N SER A 195 -18.12 23.95 -2.60
CA SER A 195 -19.02 25.08 -2.36
C SER A 195 -20.25 24.58 -1.62
N ARG A 196 -20.62 25.22 -0.51
CA ARG A 196 -21.87 24.97 0.19
C ARG A 196 -22.60 26.28 0.43
N VAL A 197 -23.93 26.24 0.33
CA VAL A 197 -24.76 27.38 0.71
C VAL A 197 -25.00 27.29 2.22
N ALA A 198 -24.61 28.33 2.95
CA ALA A 198 -24.82 28.43 4.39
C ALA A 198 -25.74 29.62 4.69
N ASN A 199 -26.68 29.43 5.61
CA ASN A 199 -27.44 30.54 6.18
C ASN A 199 -26.58 31.17 7.28
N ILE A 200 -26.23 32.45 7.13
CA ILE A 200 -25.55 33.24 8.18
C ILE A 200 -26.54 34.10 8.98
N GLY A 201 -27.80 34.11 8.57
CA GLY A 201 -28.85 34.90 9.19
C GLY A 201 -29.57 34.19 10.32
N SER A 202 -30.38 34.93 11.07
CA SER A 202 -31.23 34.36 12.12
C SER A 202 -32.32 33.44 11.54
N SER A 203 -33.08 32.77 12.40
CA SER A 203 -34.26 32.01 12.00
C SER A 203 -35.30 32.88 11.27
N THR A 204 -35.37 34.17 11.63
CA THR A 204 -36.30 35.17 11.08
C THR A 204 -35.78 35.91 9.86
N ASN A 205 -34.46 36.10 9.73
CA ASN A 205 -33.87 36.82 8.61
C ASN A 205 -32.74 36.00 7.99
N ARG A 206 -33.08 35.14 7.03
CA ARG A 206 -32.13 34.19 6.41
C ARG A 206 -31.33 34.89 5.32
N VAL A 207 -30.01 34.93 5.49
CA VAL A 207 -29.07 35.42 4.49
C VAL A 207 -28.24 34.23 4.03
N TYR A 208 -28.44 33.81 2.79
CA TYR A 208 -27.67 32.72 2.21
C TYR A 208 -26.39 33.25 1.59
N THR A 209 -25.27 32.65 1.97
CA THR A 209 -23.97 32.89 1.33
C THR A 209 -23.38 31.59 0.84
N THR A 210 -22.58 31.68 -0.22
CA THR A 210 -21.79 30.54 -0.70
C THR A 210 -20.46 30.53 0.04
N VAL A 211 -20.26 29.51 0.87
CA VAL A 211 -18.98 29.24 1.52
C VAL A 211 -18.20 28.28 0.65
N ASN A 212 -17.03 28.72 0.18
CA ASN A 212 -16.11 27.92 -0.61
C ASN A 212 -15.03 27.34 0.30
N ASP A 213 -15.16 26.07 0.65
CA ASP A 213 -14.16 25.35 1.43
C ASP A 213 -13.11 24.73 0.50
N LYS A 214 -11.88 25.24 0.57
CA LYS A 214 -10.73 24.66 -0.15
C LYS A 214 -10.07 23.59 0.70
N LYS A 215 -9.97 22.38 0.18
CA LYS A 215 -9.29 21.24 0.83
C LYS A 215 -8.09 20.84 -0.01
N HIS A 216 -6.93 20.73 0.64
CA HIS A 216 -5.71 20.22 0.02
C HIS A 216 -5.48 18.76 0.40
N SER A 217 -5.10 17.94 -0.55
CA SER A 217 -4.57 16.60 -0.32
C SER A 217 -3.28 16.43 -1.13
N TRP A 218 -2.38 15.60 -0.60
CA TRP A 218 -1.09 15.30 -1.23
C TRP A 218 -1.10 13.82 -1.56
N GLN A 219 -1.14 13.50 -2.84
CA GLN A 219 -1.23 12.15 -3.34
C GLN A 219 0.18 11.65 -3.66
N LEU A 220 0.59 10.56 -3.01
CA LEU A 220 1.76 9.80 -3.40
C LEU A 220 1.44 9.05 -4.67
N VAL A 221 2.26 9.26 -5.68
CA VAL A 221 2.12 8.73 -7.02
C VAL A 221 3.36 7.90 -7.32
N VAL A 222 3.16 6.70 -7.84
CA VAL A 222 4.24 5.82 -8.30
C VAL A 222 4.38 5.98 -9.80
N SER A 223 5.60 6.17 -10.26
CA SER A 223 5.93 6.20 -11.68
C SER A 223 6.44 4.82 -12.11
N LYS A 224 5.94 4.34 -13.24
CA LYS A 224 6.33 3.08 -13.85
C LYS A 224 7.31 3.30 -15.02
N SER A 225 7.92 2.22 -15.48
CA SER A 225 8.84 2.21 -16.63
C SER A 225 8.22 2.66 -17.96
N ASN A 226 6.92 2.53 -18.12
CA ASN A 226 6.18 3.03 -19.29
C ASN A 226 5.70 4.48 -19.14
N ASN A 227 6.27 5.25 -18.21
CA ASN A 227 5.84 6.61 -17.85
C ASN A 227 4.39 6.74 -17.38
N THR A 228 3.70 5.63 -17.07
CA THR A 228 2.39 5.71 -16.42
C THR A 228 2.54 6.01 -14.94
N HIS A 229 1.56 6.72 -14.41
CA HIS A 229 1.52 7.17 -13.03
C HIS A 229 0.34 6.54 -12.30
N ILE A 230 0.59 5.90 -11.17
CA ILE A 230 -0.45 5.27 -10.35
C ILE A 230 -0.57 6.00 -9.02
N PRO A 231 -1.76 6.52 -8.68
CA PRO A 231 -1.99 7.07 -7.36
C PRO A 231 -1.97 5.96 -6.30
N LEU A 232 -1.13 6.13 -5.29
CA LEU A 232 -0.91 5.15 -4.24
C LEU A 232 -1.71 5.48 -2.98
N PHE A 233 -1.52 6.68 -2.43
CA PHE A 233 -2.16 7.08 -1.19
C PHE A 233 -2.31 8.59 -1.09
N ALA A 234 -3.41 9.06 -0.48
CA ALA A 234 -3.66 10.48 -0.26
C ALA A 234 -3.39 10.88 1.20
N PHE A 235 -2.46 11.79 1.40
CA PHE A 235 -2.13 12.41 2.67
C PHE A 235 -2.88 13.74 2.85
N TYR A 236 -3.17 14.08 4.11
CA TYR A 236 -3.87 15.32 4.48
C TYR A 236 -2.95 16.35 5.16
N SER A 237 -1.64 16.08 5.13
CA SER A 237 -0.57 16.92 5.67
C SER A 237 0.61 16.90 4.71
N ALA A 238 1.02 18.06 4.21
CA ALA A 238 2.21 18.19 3.35
C ALA A 238 3.44 17.58 4.02
N LYS A 239 3.67 17.91 5.30
CA LYS A 239 4.82 17.43 6.07
C LYS A 239 4.87 15.91 6.14
N ASP A 240 3.74 15.26 6.40
CA ASP A 240 3.70 13.80 6.45
C ASP A 240 3.92 13.20 5.05
N ALA A 241 3.35 13.81 4.01
CA ALA A 241 3.48 13.35 2.62
C ALA A 241 4.94 13.37 2.14
N TYR A 242 5.66 14.50 2.31
CA TYR A 242 7.06 14.61 1.93
C TYR A 242 7.99 13.74 2.78
N ARG A 243 7.70 13.59 4.09
CA ARG A 243 8.47 12.67 4.94
C ARG A 243 8.34 11.22 4.47
N VAL A 244 7.12 10.79 4.12
CA VAL A 244 6.90 9.44 3.58
C VAL A 244 7.56 9.29 2.21
N LEU A 245 7.49 10.29 1.33
CA LEU A 245 8.17 10.27 0.04
C LEU A 245 9.68 10.04 0.21
N GLN A 246 10.35 10.83 1.05
CA GLN A 246 11.79 10.70 1.28
C GLN A 246 12.19 9.30 1.76
N LYS A 247 11.42 8.72 2.69
CA LYS A 247 11.65 7.35 3.16
C LYS A 247 11.40 6.31 2.07
N ALA A 248 10.35 6.50 1.27
CA ALA A 248 9.99 5.58 0.19
C ALA A 248 11.03 5.62 -0.94
N GLU A 249 11.55 6.80 -1.28
CA GLU A 249 12.65 6.98 -2.24
C GLU A 249 13.95 6.37 -1.72
N ALA A 250 14.28 6.55 -0.44
CA ALA A 250 15.44 5.92 0.17
C ALA A 250 15.34 4.39 0.14
N LEU A 251 14.17 3.84 0.47
CA LEU A 251 13.90 2.41 0.35
C LEU A 251 14.04 1.97 -1.11
N LEU A 252 13.42 2.68 -2.06
CA LEU A 252 13.51 2.35 -3.48
C LEU A 252 14.96 2.44 -3.99
N ALA A 253 15.80 3.33 -3.47
CA ALA A 253 17.21 3.41 -3.83
C ALA A 253 18.01 2.18 -3.36
N GLN A 254 17.66 1.61 -2.20
CA GLN A 254 18.29 0.40 -1.65
C GLN A 254 17.97 -0.88 -2.44
N GLN A 255 16.88 -0.88 -3.22
CA GLN A 255 16.43 -2.03 -4.01
C GLN A 255 16.95 -2.00 -5.46
N LYS A 256 18.04 -1.27 -5.74
CA LYS A 256 18.65 -1.20 -7.08
C LYS A 256 19.59 -2.36 -7.31
#